data_AF-A0A3R7BYD0-F1
#
_entry.id   AF-A0A3R7BYD0-F1
#
_cell.length_a   1.000
_cell.length_b   1.000
_cell.length_c   1.000
_cell.angle_alpha   90.00
_cell.angle_beta   90.00
_cell.angle_gamma   90.00
#
_symmetry.space_group_name_H-M   'P 1'
#
loop_
_entity.id
_entity.type
_entity.pdbx_description
1 polymer ?
#
loop_
_entity_poly.entity_id
_entity_poly.type
_entity_poly.pdbx_seq_one_letter_code
_entity_poly.pdbx_strand_id
1 'polypeptide(L)'
;MKELAKRSVIVPTRGQQKDIGPGVSHKVETVRLFVAYLTEKGYTTKEIAFLVQVSERLTRDYQALYRKYKGDPAYKDRLDEILALNSVDSEPCKRGAIN
;
A
#
# COMPACT_ATOMS: atom_id res chain seq x y z
N MET A 1 -33.57 4.54 18.86
CA MET A 1 -32.41 5.45 18.86
C MET A 1 -32.61 6.66 19.79
N LYS A 2 -33.08 6.47 21.03
CA LYS A 2 -33.34 7.61 21.94
C LYS A 2 -32.64 7.52 23.29
N GLU A 3 -31.92 6.42 23.57
CA GLU A 3 -31.44 6.12 24.92
C GLU A 3 -29.92 5.93 25.07
N LEU A 4 -29.15 6.65 24.24
CA LEU A 4 -27.69 6.74 24.34
C LEU A 4 -27.17 8.21 24.39
N ALA A 5 -28.06 9.20 24.25
CA ALA A 5 -27.68 10.62 24.31
C ALA A 5 -27.27 11.08 25.72
N LYS A 6 -27.58 10.30 26.76
CA LYS A 6 -27.40 10.65 28.18
C LYS A 6 -25.99 10.38 28.73
N ARG A 7 -25.05 9.93 27.89
CA ARG A 7 -23.71 9.51 28.36
C ARG A 7 -22.54 10.17 27.66
N SER A 8 -22.76 11.22 26.87
CA SER A 8 -21.69 11.99 26.21
C SER A 8 -20.69 11.11 25.44
N VAL A 9 -21.12 9.93 24.98
CA VAL A 9 -20.34 9.07 24.11
C VAL A 9 -20.77 9.41 22.69
N ILE A 10 -19.93 10.18 22.01
CA ILE A 10 -20.09 10.47 20.58
C ILE A 10 -19.81 9.15 19.85
N VAL A 11 -20.85 8.45 19.43
CA VAL A 11 -20.70 7.27 18.56
C VAL A 11 -20.60 7.79 17.13
N PRO A 12 -19.43 7.71 16.48
CA PRO A 12 -19.34 8.07 15.07
C PRO A 12 -20.17 7.07 14.27
N THR A 13 -21.33 7.50 13.79
CA THR A 13 -22.08 6.77 12.77
C THR A 13 -21.17 6.58 11.56
N ARG A 14 -21.22 5.43 10.87
CA ARG A 14 -20.31 5.02 9.77
C ARG A 14 -19.92 6.13 8.76
N GLY A 15 -20.77 7.13 8.53
CA GLY A 15 -20.47 8.31 7.69
C GLY A 15 -19.57 9.40 8.31
N GLN A 16 -19.17 9.28 9.57
CA GLN A 16 -18.26 10.21 10.28
C GLN A 16 -16.79 9.76 10.22
N GLN A 17 -16.51 8.55 9.72
CA GLN A 17 -15.16 8.02 9.63
C GLN A 17 -14.48 8.53 8.34
N LYS A 18 -13.56 9.49 8.49
CA LYS A 18 -12.88 10.24 7.42
C LYS A 18 -11.92 9.43 6.52
N ASP A 19 -11.89 8.10 6.63
CA ASP A 19 -11.07 7.24 5.75
C ASP A 19 -11.77 6.87 4.44
N ILE A 20 -13.01 7.33 4.24
CA ILE A 20 -13.82 7.08 3.04
C ILE A 20 -14.00 8.39 2.26
N GLY A 21 -12.91 9.14 2.07
CA GLY A 21 -12.92 10.32 1.19
C GLY A 21 -12.94 9.90 -0.29
N PRO A 22 -13.70 10.57 -1.18
CA PRO A 22 -13.63 10.33 -2.60
C PRO A 22 -12.37 11.00 -3.16
N GLY A 23 -11.42 10.21 -3.65
CA GLY A 23 -10.31 10.74 -4.44
C GLY A 23 -9.16 9.77 -4.65
N VAL A 24 -8.81 8.99 -3.63
CA VAL A 24 -7.78 7.95 -3.72
C VAL A 24 -8.16 6.86 -2.72
N SER A 25 -8.58 5.69 -3.19
CA SER A 25 -8.81 4.58 -2.27
C SER A 25 -7.49 4.23 -1.60
N HIS A 26 -7.49 3.94 -0.30
CA HIS A 26 -6.32 3.40 0.42
C HIS A 26 -5.64 2.27 -0.36
N LYS A 27 -6.44 1.44 -1.04
CA LYS A 27 -5.99 0.39 -1.95
C LYS A 27 -5.12 0.90 -3.11
N VAL A 28 -5.45 2.04 -3.71
CA VAL A 28 -4.69 2.63 -4.84
C VAL A 28 -3.31 3.05 -4.37
N GLU A 29 -3.22 3.69 -3.20
CA GLU A 29 -1.93 4.09 -2.63
C GLU A 29 -1.09 2.87 -2.27
N THR A 30 -1.67 1.87 -1.61
CA THR A 30 -0.97 0.60 -1.34
C THR A 30 -0.44 -0.05 -2.61
N VAL A 31 -1.25 -0.14 -3.67
CA VAL A 31 -0.83 -0.70 -4.96
C VAL A 31 0.34 0.09 -5.56
N ARG A 32 0.27 1.43 -5.55
CA ARG A 32 1.32 2.30 -6.08
C ARG A 32 2.65 2.08 -5.36
N LEU A 33 2.63 2.09 -4.03
CA LEU A 33 3.82 1.92 -3.20
C LEU A 33 4.43 0.53 -3.36
N PHE A 34 3.60 -0.50 -3.40
CA PHE A 34 4.06 -1.87 -3.53
C PHE A 34 4.67 -2.18 -4.91
N VAL A 35 4.12 -1.60 -5.99
CA VAL A 35 4.72 -1.69 -7.33
C VAL A 35 6.09 -1.01 -7.39
N ALA A 36 6.26 0.15 -6.74
CA ALA A 36 7.54 0.85 -6.66
C ALA A 36 8.61 0.00 -5.96
N TYR A 37 8.26 -0.55 -4.80
CA TYR A 37 9.12 -1.46 -4.03
C TYR A 37 9.57 -2.69 -4.83
N LEU A 38 8.64 -3.39 -5.49
CA LEU A 38 8.97 -4.58 -6.28
C LEU A 38 9.80 -4.23 -7.53
N THR A 39 9.59 -3.05 -8.11
CA THR A 39 10.40 -2.57 -9.24
C THR A 39 11.85 -2.32 -8.82
N GLU A 40 12.07 -1.81 -7.60
CA GLU A 40 13.41 -1.62 -7.03
C GLU A 40 14.10 -2.94 -6.70
N LYS A 41 13.34 -3.95 -6.25
CA LYS A 41 13.83 -5.32 -6.07
C LYS A 41 14.14 -6.06 -7.39
N GLY A 42 13.76 -5.51 -8.54
CA GLY A 42 14.08 -6.09 -9.86
C GLY A 42 13.11 -7.15 -10.38
N TYR A 43 11.88 -7.21 -9.85
CA TYR A 43 10.86 -8.12 -10.36
C TYR A 43 10.38 -7.72 -11.76
N THR A 44 9.96 -8.71 -12.56
CA THR A 44 9.40 -8.46 -13.90
C THR A 44 7.99 -7.90 -13.82
N THR A 45 7.56 -7.17 -14.86
CA THR A 45 6.22 -6.59 -14.93
C THR A 45 5.10 -7.61 -14.74
N LYS A 46 5.28 -8.85 -15.23
CA LYS A 46 4.28 -9.92 -15.11
C LYS A 46 4.20 -10.46 -13.68
N GLU A 47 5.34 -10.66 -13.03
CA GLU A 47 5.38 -11.09 -11.63
C GLU A 47 4.74 -10.06 -10.71
N ILE A 48 5.04 -8.78 -10.93
CA ILE A 48 4.42 -7.68 -10.16
C ILE A 48 2.92 -7.65 -10.39
N ALA A 49 2.46 -7.70 -11.64
CA ALA A 49 1.03 -7.73 -11.96
C ALA A 49 0.31 -8.91 -11.28
N PHE A 50 0.95 -10.07 -11.24
CA PHE A 50 0.45 -11.27 -10.57
C PHE A 50 0.41 -11.12 -9.05
N LEU A 51 1.48 -10.64 -8.41
CA LEU A 51 1.57 -10.45 -6.96
C LEU A 51 0.57 -9.41 -6.45
N VAL A 52 0.41 -8.30 -7.20
CA VAL A 52 -0.45 -7.18 -6.81
C VAL A 52 -1.89 -7.36 -7.31
N GLN A 53 -2.15 -8.39 -8.12
CA GLN A 53 -3.47 -8.69 -8.71
C GLN A 53 -4.04 -7.49 -9.48
N VAL A 54 -3.18 -6.85 -10.29
CA VAL A 54 -3.53 -5.71 -11.15
C VAL A 54 -3.14 -5.98 -12.59
N SER A 55 -3.67 -5.18 -13.52
CA SER A 55 -3.35 -5.35 -14.93
C SER A 55 -1.87 -5.04 -15.21
N GLU A 56 -1.30 -5.75 -16.19
CA GLU A 56 0.07 -5.46 -16.63
C GLU A 56 0.22 -4.03 -17.14
N ARG A 57 -0.81 -3.49 -17.80
CA ARG A 57 -0.82 -2.09 -18.26
C ARG A 57 -0.66 -1.13 -17.09
N LEU A 58 -1.44 -1.32 -16.03
CA LEU A 58 -1.37 -0.46 -14.84
C LEU A 58 0.00 -0.57 -14.15
N THR A 59 0.56 -1.78 -14.12
CA THR A 59 1.92 -2.00 -13.59
C THR A 59 2.96 -1.21 -14.37
N ARG A 60 2.87 -1.20 -15.72
CA ARG A 60 3.75 -0.39 -16.58
C ARG A 60 3.61 1.10 -16.32
N ASP A 61 2.38 1.58 -16.16
CA ASP A 61 2.11 3.00 -15.88
C ASP A 61 2.76 3.42 -14.54
N TYR A 62 2.63 2.60 -13.49
CA TYR A 62 3.29 2.85 -12.21
C TYR A 62 4.82 2.75 -12.27
N GLN A 63 5.37 1.81 -13.05
CA GLN A 63 6.82 1.72 -13.28
C GLN A 63 7.36 2.98 -13.97
N ALA A 64 6.65 3.50 -14.98
CA ALA A 64 7.02 4.74 -15.64
C ALA A 64 6.95 5.94 -14.67
N LEU A 65 5.92 5.98 -13.82
CA LEU A 65 5.75 7.00 -12.80
C LEU A 65 6.92 6.97 -11.79
N TYR A 66 7.26 5.79 -11.29
CA TYR A 66 8.38 5.62 -10.36
C TYR A 66 9.70 6.07 -10.98
N ARG A 67 9.99 5.67 -12.23
CA ARG A 67 11.20 6.11 -12.95
C ARG A 67 11.27 7.62 -13.12
N LYS A 68 10.14 8.28 -13.38
CA LYS A 68 10.06 9.73 -13.53
C LYS A 68 10.45 10.48 -12.25
N TYR A 69 9.99 10.00 -11.09
CA TYR A 69 10.20 10.68 -9.80
C TYR A 69 11.41 10.17 -9.01
N LYS A 70 12.00 9.02 -9.38
CA LYS A 70 13.19 8.47 -8.73
C LYS A 70 14.40 9.42 -8.75
N GLY A 71 14.50 10.26 -9.79
CA GLY A 71 15.59 11.23 -9.93
C GLY A 71 15.36 12.56 -9.21
N ASP A 72 14.17 12.79 -8.66
CA ASP A 72 13.84 14.05 -8.00
C ASP A 72 14.14 13.95 -6.49
N PRO A 73 15.06 14.78 -5.96
CA PRO A 73 15.49 14.71 -4.56
C PRO A 73 14.34 15.00 -3.58
N ALA A 74 13.27 15.70 -3.99
CA ALA A 74 12.13 16.00 -3.13
C ALA A 74 11.33 14.76 -2.70
N TYR A 75 11.41 13.66 -3.46
CA TYR A 75 10.65 12.44 -3.21
C TYR A 75 11.51 11.30 -2.65
N LYS A 76 12.83 11.49 -2.58
CA LYS A 76 13.77 10.46 -2.14
C LYS A 76 13.50 9.99 -0.71
N ASP A 77 13.32 10.94 0.21
CA ASP A 77 13.11 10.62 1.64
C ASP A 77 11.84 9.79 1.87
N ARG A 78 10.75 10.14 1.18
CA ARG A 78 9.49 9.37 1.24
C ARG A 78 9.66 7.98 0.64
N LEU A 79 10.34 7.87 -0.50
CA LEU A 79 10.58 6.57 -1.14
C LEU A 79 11.44 5.66 -0.25
N ASP A 80 12.48 6.21 0.38
CA ASP A 80 13.34 5.47 1.31
C ASP A 80 12.56 5.01 2.55
N GLU A 81 11.68 5.84 3.11
CA GLU A 81 10.78 5.45 4.22
C GLU A 81 9.86 4.28 3.82
N ILE A 82 9.23 4.37 2.64
CA ILE A 82 8.34 3.34 2.11
C ILE A 82 9.10 2.03 1.87
N LEU A 83 10.33 2.12 1.36
CA LEU A 83 11.19 0.96 1.12
C LEU A 83 11.60 0.29 2.44
N ALA A 84 11.96 1.08 3.45
CA ALA A 84 12.36 0.62 4.78
C ALA A 84 11.20 -0.09 5.53
N LEU A 85 9.96 0.38 5.38
CA LEU A 85 8.79 -0.26 5.99
C LEU A 85 8.50 -1.66 5.42
N ASN A 86 8.84 -1.89 4.15
CA ASN A 86 8.60 -3.16 3.46
C ASN A 86 9.81 -4.13 3.53
N SER A 87 10.93 -3.75 4.16
CA SER A 87 12.08 -4.64 4.43
C SER A 87 11.99 -5.38 5.77
N VAL A 88 10.90 -5.24 6.53
CA VAL A 88 10.63 -6.15 7.65
C VAL A 88 10.25 -7.48 7.03
N ASP A 89 11.27 -8.30 6.77
CA ASP A 89 11.11 -9.67 6.32
C ASP A 89 10.14 -10.35 7.28
N SER A 90 9.02 -10.82 6.72
CA SER A 90 8.28 -11.88 7.37
C SER A 90 9.25 -13.05 7.42
N GLU A 91 9.95 -13.22 8.55
CA GLU A 91 10.69 -14.45 8.83
C GLU A 91 9.81 -15.60 8.37
N PRO A 92 10.29 -16.48 7.46
CA PRO A 92 9.50 -17.61 7.05
C PRO A 92 9.17 -18.39 8.33
N CYS A 93 7.89 -18.37 8.72
CA CYS A 93 7.39 -19.20 9.81
C CYS A 93 7.87 -20.62 9.48
N LYS A 94 8.86 -21.10 10.23
CA LYS A 94 9.46 -22.41 10.00
C LYS A 94 8.35 -23.42 10.26
N ARG A 95 7.63 -23.83 9.20
CA ARG A 95 6.74 -24.98 9.25
C ARG A 95 7.64 -26.15 9.59
N GLY A 96 7.54 -26.58 10.85
CA GLY A 96 8.33 -27.67 11.40
C GLY A 96 8.25 -28.87 10.48
N ALA A 97 9.41 -29.42 10.17
CA ALA A 97 9.52 -30.76 9.63
C ALA A 97 8.80 -31.71 10.59
N ILE A 98 7.77 -32.40 10.11
CA ILE A 98 7.27 -33.60 10.77
C ILE A 98 7.98 -34.78 10.10
N ASN A 99 8.63 -35.57 10.95
CA ASN A 99 9.35 -36.81 10.62
C ASN A 99 8.38 -37.95 10.27
#